data_AF-A0AA50KCT2-F1
#
_entry.id   AF-A0AA50KCT2-F1
#
_cell.length_a   1.000
_cell.length_b   1.000
_cell.length_c   1.000
_cell.angle_alpha   90.00
_cell.angle_beta   90.00
_cell.angle_gamma   90.00
#
_symmetry.space_group_name_H-M   'P 1'
#
loop_
_entity.id
_entity.type
_entity.pdbx_description
1 polymer ?
#
loop_
_entity_poly.entity_id
_entity_poly.type
_entity_poly.pdbx_seq_one_letter_code
_entity_poly.pdbx_strand_id
1 'polypeptide(L)'
;MPKRLILLITLYCLFSIAALWRTVMTQSLDVFTLGVLPVLVGILIRAPWSSLVLKIYIGMQTLGFSALGITAIIAYRITPEDVKVVVSGHNIPMLPLTVSIIVILLVQYWIAFSKVTRHYLTRQTQ
;
A
#
# COMPACT_ATOMS: atom_id res chain seq x y z
N MET A 1 7.76 -9.74 -17.72
CA MET A 1 7.83 -9.29 -16.31
C MET A 1 7.83 -10.50 -15.39
N PRO A 2 8.51 -10.47 -14.24
CA PRO A 2 8.42 -11.55 -13.27
C PRO A 2 7.01 -11.64 -12.68
N LYS A 3 6.46 -12.86 -12.51
CA LYS A 3 5.09 -13.09 -12.01
C LYS A 3 4.78 -12.35 -10.70
N ARG A 4 5.78 -12.26 -9.80
CA ARG A 4 5.70 -11.54 -8.52
C ARG A 4 5.49 -10.03 -8.71
N LEU A 5 6.11 -9.45 -9.74
CA LEU A 5 5.97 -8.05 -10.07
C LEU A 5 4.60 -7.75 -10.68
N ILE A 6 4.09 -8.67 -11.51
CA ILE A 6 2.74 -8.56 -12.08
C ILE A 6 1.71 -8.55 -10.95
N LEU A 7 1.84 -9.46 -9.97
CA LEU A 7 0.98 -9.46 -8.78
C LEU A 7 1.01 -8.10 -8.06
N LEU A 8 2.20 -7.54 -7.83
CA LEU A 8 2.35 -6.23 -7.17
C LEU A 8 1.69 -5.11 -7.98
N ILE A 9 1.91 -5.07 -9.30
CA ILE A 9 1.31 -4.08 -10.21
C ILE A 9 -0.21 -4.20 -10.19
N THR A 10 -0.75 -5.41 -10.29
CA THR A 10 -2.20 -5.65 -10.25
C THR A 10 -2.78 -5.16 -8.93
N LEU A 11 -2.12 -5.46 -7.80
CA LEU A 11 -2.53 -5.01 -6.47
C LEU A 11 -2.52 -3.47 -6.37
N TYR A 12 -1.46 -2.84 -6.88
CA TYR A 12 -1.31 -1.38 -6.87
C TYR A 12 -2.33 -0.70 -7.78
N CYS A 13 -2.61 -1.25 -8.95
CA CYS A 13 -3.68 -0.74 -9.82
C CYS A 13 -5.04 -0.83 -9.13
N LEU A 14 -5.37 -1.98 -8.52
CA LEU A 14 -6.65 -2.17 -7.85
C LEU A 14 -6.83 -1.20 -6.67
N PHE A 15 -5.81 -1.06 -5.83
CA PHE A 15 -5.84 -0.10 -4.73
C PHE A 15 -5.82 1.35 -5.20
N SER A 16 -5.11 1.67 -6.28
CA SER A 16 -5.09 3.02 -6.85
C SER A 16 -6.47 3.40 -7.40
N ILE A 17 -7.16 2.49 -8.09
CA ILE A 17 -8.54 2.72 -8.56
C ILE A 17 -9.47 2.96 -7.37
N ALA A 18 -9.41 2.13 -6.33
CA ALA A 18 -10.23 2.30 -5.14
C ALA A 18 -9.93 3.62 -4.40
N ALA A 19 -8.65 4.01 -4.34
CA ALA A 19 -8.22 5.24 -3.70
C ALA A 19 -8.64 6.48 -4.49
N LEU A 20 -8.50 6.46 -5.82
CA LEU A 20 -9.00 7.51 -6.71
C LEU A 20 -10.52 7.65 -6.62
N TRP A 21 -11.23 6.53 -6.61
CA TRP A 21 -12.68 6.52 -6.38
C TRP A 21 -13.06 7.21 -5.07
N ARG A 22 -12.38 6.84 -3.96
CA ARG A 22 -12.57 7.50 -2.67
C ARG A 22 -12.27 8.99 -2.76
N THR A 23 -11.14 9.39 -3.35
CA THR A 23 -10.75 10.80 -3.49
C THR A 23 -11.80 11.62 -4.25
N VAL A 24 -12.40 11.07 -5.31
CA VAL A 24 -13.50 11.75 -6.03
C VAL A 24 -14.70 11.97 -5.11
N MET A 25 -15.05 10.99 -4.27
CA MET A 25 -16.19 11.07 -3.36
C MET A 25 -15.94 12.00 -2.17
N THR A 26 -14.74 12.00 -1.60
CA THR A 26 -14.42 12.77 -0.38
C THR A 26 -13.71 14.10 -0.65
N GLN A 27 -13.42 14.42 -1.92
CA GLN A 27 -12.58 15.53 -2.35
C GLN A 27 -11.26 15.66 -1.57
N SER A 28 -10.75 14.55 -1.03
CA SER A 28 -9.54 14.51 -0.22
C SER A 28 -8.44 13.80 -0.99
N LEU A 29 -7.36 14.53 -1.27
CA LEU A 29 -6.16 13.98 -1.87
C LEU A 29 -5.20 13.55 -0.78
N ASP A 30 -5.03 12.23 -0.65
CA ASP A 30 -4.07 11.65 0.28
C ASP A 30 -2.78 11.26 -0.45
N VAL A 31 -1.64 11.41 0.24
CA VAL A 31 -0.31 11.07 -0.27
C VAL A 31 -0.20 9.61 -0.72
N PHE A 32 -0.94 8.70 -0.09
CA PHE A 32 -0.97 7.28 -0.46
C PHE A 32 -1.63 7.03 -1.83
N THR A 33 -2.60 7.87 -2.21
CA THR A 33 -3.31 7.81 -3.50
C THR A 33 -2.42 8.27 -4.65
N LEU A 34 -1.66 9.35 -4.45
CA LEU A 34 -0.80 9.90 -5.51
C LEU A 34 0.56 9.19 -5.58
N GLY A 35 1.10 8.74 -4.43
CA GLY A 35 2.42 8.13 -4.35
C GLY A 35 2.56 6.80 -5.12
N VAL A 36 1.45 6.12 -5.41
CA VAL A 36 1.44 4.86 -6.19
C VAL A 36 1.70 5.10 -7.68
N LEU A 37 1.33 6.28 -8.21
CA LEU A 37 1.43 6.57 -9.64
C LEU A 37 2.88 6.62 -10.13
N PRO A 38 3.82 7.35 -9.49
CA PRO A 38 5.24 7.30 -9.87
C PRO A 38 5.82 5.89 -9.80
N VAL A 39 5.39 5.08 -8.83
CA VAL A 39 5.84 3.69 -8.68
C VAL A 39 5.39 2.84 -9.87
N LEU A 40 4.10 2.91 -10.22
CA LEU A 40 3.54 2.19 -11.36
C LEU A 40 4.21 2.60 -12.67
N VAL A 41 4.33 3.92 -12.92
CA VAL A 41 4.99 4.45 -14.11
C VAL A 41 6.43 3.94 -14.19
N GLY A 42 7.20 4.09 -13.11
CA GLY A 42 8.60 3.65 -13.06
C GLY A 42 8.77 2.16 -13.34
N ILE A 43 7.87 1.32 -12.83
CA ILE A 43 7.92 -0.13 -13.04
C ILE A 43 7.59 -0.49 -14.50
N LEU A 44 6.62 0.19 -15.10
CA LEU A 44 6.20 -0.04 -16.48
C LEU A 44 7.30 0.35 -17.48
N ILE A 45 7.92 1.52 -17.29
CA ILE A 45 9.01 2.00 -18.16
C ILE A 45 10.38 1.42 -17.77
N ARG A 46 10.46 0.59 -16.72
CA ARG A 46 11.70 0.02 -16.17
C ARG A 46 12.76 1.07 -15.83
N ALA A 47 12.33 2.22 -15.32
CA ALA A 47 13.23 3.30 -15.01
C ALA A 47 14.22 2.92 -13.90
N PRO A 48 15.48 3.40 -13.95
CA PRO A 48 16.50 3.08 -12.95
C PRO A 48 16.12 3.58 -11.54
N TRP A 49 15.35 4.67 -11.46
CA TRP A 49 14.84 5.22 -10.20
C TRP A 49 13.67 4.43 -9.60
N SER A 50 13.01 3.56 -10.38
CA SER A 50 11.80 2.84 -9.97
C SER A 50 12.02 1.99 -8.71
N SER A 51 13.19 1.36 -8.58
CA SER A 51 13.53 0.54 -7.42
C SER A 51 13.63 1.37 -6.14
N LEU A 52 14.19 2.58 -6.22
CA LEU A 52 14.28 3.50 -5.10
C LEU A 52 12.88 4.02 -4.70
N VAL A 53 12.11 4.47 -5.69
CA VAL A 53 10.76 5.02 -5.46
C VAL A 53 9.81 3.97 -4.89
N LEU A 54 9.89 2.71 -5.35
CA LEU A 54 9.13 1.60 -4.77
C LEU A 54 9.43 1.41 -3.27
N LYS A 55 10.71 1.46 -2.87
CA LYS A 55 11.11 1.30 -1.47
C LYS A 55 10.68 2.49 -0.61
N ILE A 56 10.81 3.72 -1.12
CA ILE A 56 10.34 4.93 -0.44
C ILE A 56 8.82 4.85 -0.24
N TYR A 57 8.09 4.44 -1.28
CA TYR A 57 6.63 4.30 -1.20
C TYR A 57 6.19 3.27 -0.15
N ILE A 58 6.84 2.11 -0.10
CA ILE A 58 6.57 1.08 0.93
C ILE A 58 6.93 1.60 2.33
N GLY A 59 8.06 2.31 2.48
CA GLY A 59 8.44 2.92 3.76
C GLY A 59 7.40 3.93 4.24
N MET A 60 6.93 4.79 3.34
CA MET A 60 5.87 5.76 3.62
C MET A 60 4.54 5.09 3.97
N GLN A 61 4.11 4.07 3.24
CA GLN A 61 2.93 3.26 3.62
C GLN A 61 3.08 2.68 5.02
N THR A 62 4.25 2.12 5.33
CA THR A 62 4.51 1.51 6.63
C THR A 62 4.37 2.53 7.75
N LEU A 63 4.93 3.74 7.58
CA LEU A 63 4.77 4.84 8.53
C LEU A 63 3.29 5.25 8.68
N GLY A 64 2.57 5.41 7.56
CA GLY A 64 1.15 5.73 7.55
C GLY A 64 0.29 4.72 8.30
N PHE A 65 0.42 3.45 7.96
CA PHE A 65 -0.32 2.37 8.62
C PHE A 65 0.09 2.19 10.08
N SER A 66 1.35 2.45 10.43
CA SER A 66 1.79 2.43 11.84
C SER A 66 1.13 3.54 12.65
N ALA A 67 1.11 4.77 12.11
CA ALA A 67 0.44 5.91 12.75
C ALA A 67 -1.06 5.63 12.93
N LEU A 68 -1.74 5.24 11.85
CA LEU A 68 -3.17 4.87 11.90
C LEU A 68 -3.44 3.71 12.86
N GLY A 69 -2.58 2.70 12.87
CA GLY A 69 -2.70 1.54 13.75
C GLY A 69 -2.54 1.90 15.22
N ILE A 70 -1.54 2.70 15.57
CA ILE A 70 -1.34 3.19 16.94
C ILE A 70 -2.54 4.02 17.39
N THR A 71 -2.98 4.97 16.56
CA THR A 71 -4.18 5.79 16.86
C THR A 71 -5.41 4.92 17.07
N ALA A 72 -5.62 3.90 16.24
CA ALA A 72 -6.74 2.99 16.36
C ALA A 72 -6.68 2.14 17.64
N ILE A 73 -5.49 1.65 18.02
CA ILE A 73 -5.30 0.89 19.28
C ILE A 73 -5.61 1.77 20.49
N ILE A 74 -5.10 3.01 20.51
CA ILE A 74 -5.35 3.96 21.60
C ILE A 74 -6.85 4.27 21.68
N ALA A 75 -7.47 4.61 20.55
CA ALA A 75 -8.91 4.90 20.49
C ALA A 75 -9.73 3.71 21.03
N TYR A 76 -9.37 2.48 20.64
CA TYR A 76 -10.06 1.27 21.10
C TYR A 76 -9.96 1.06 22.62
N ARG A 77 -8.89 1.57 23.26
CA ARG A 77 -8.72 1.52 24.71
C ARG A 77 -9.49 2.62 25.45
N ILE A 78 -9.71 3.77 24.82
CA ILE A 78 -10.41 4.91 25.45
C ILE A 78 -11.93 4.76 25.28
N THR A 79 -12.40 4.44 24.07
CA THR A 79 -13.84 4.41 23.76
C THR A 79 -14.16 3.27 22.79
N PRO A 80 -14.19 2.01 23.25
CA PRO A 80 -14.30 0.83 22.40
C PRO A 80 -15.62 0.75 21.60
N GLU A 81 -16.68 1.42 22.05
CA GLU A 81 -17.94 1.49 21.29
C GLU A 81 -17.85 2.34 20.02
N ASP A 82 -17.05 3.41 20.02
CA ASP A 82 -16.99 4.40 18.94
C ASP A 82 -16.00 4.03 17.82
N VAL A 83 -15.18 3.00 18.02
CA VAL A 83 -14.11 2.59 17.06
C VAL A 83 -14.47 1.35 16.26
N LYS A 84 -15.73 0.91 16.35
CA LYS A 84 -16.22 -0.22 15.56
C LYS A 84 -16.33 0.21 14.10
N VAL A 85 -15.62 -0.49 13.22
CA VAL A 85 -15.76 -0.29 11.78
C VAL A 85 -17.05 -0.99 11.35
N VAL A 86 -18.15 -0.24 11.38
CA VAL A 86 -19.47 -0.70 10.94
C VAL A 86 -19.62 -0.38 9.46
N VAL A 87 -19.70 -1.41 8.62
CA VAL A 87 -20.04 -1.24 7.20
C VAL A 87 -21.39 -1.91 6.97
N SER A 88 -22.40 -1.13 6.56
CA SER A 88 -23.76 -1.61 6.29
C SER A 88 -24.39 -2.39 7.47
N GLY A 89 -24.14 -1.96 8.70
CA GLY A 89 -24.66 -2.61 9.92
C GLY A 89 -23.88 -3.85 10.38
N HIS A 90 -22.84 -4.27 9.65
CA HIS A 90 -21.97 -5.39 10.03
C HIS A 90 -20.69 -4.87 10.70
N ASN A 91 -20.39 -5.40 11.90
CA ASN A 91 -19.16 -5.08 12.63
C ASN A 91 -17.98 -5.81 11.99
N ILE A 92 -17.10 -5.06 11.32
CA ILE A 92 -15.82 -5.60 10.87
C ILE A 92 -14.87 -5.60 12.07
N PRO A 93 -14.39 -6.77 12.53
CA PRO A 93 -13.49 -6.80 13.66
C PRO A 93 -12.14 -6.16 13.28
N MET A 94 -11.61 -5.30 14.14
CA MET A 94 -10.39 -4.55 13.87
C MET A 94 -9.15 -5.44 13.72
N LEU A 95 -9.07 -6.55 14.47
CA LEU A 95 -7.93 -7.46 14.42
C LEU A 95 -7.70 -8.10 13.03
N PRO A 96 -8.69 -8.75 12.38
CA PRO A 96 -8.55 -9.25 11.03
C PRO A 96 -8.08 -8.19 10.02
N LEU A 97 -8.60 -6.96 10.14
CA LEU A 97 -8.24 -5.86 9.25
C LEU A 97 -6.76 -5.47 9.42
N THR A 98 -6.31 -5.29 10.66
CA THR A 98 -4.91 -5.00 10.97
C THR A 98 -3.97 -6.11 10.50
N VAL A 99 -4.31 -7.37 10.78
CA VAL A 99 -3.50 -8.52 10.32
C VAL A 99 -3.42 -8.55 8.80
N SER A 100 -4.54 -8.29 8.10
CA SER A 100 -4.57 -8.24 6.64
C SER A 100 -3.64 -7.16 6.07
N ILE A 101 -3.64 -5.97 6.67
CA ILE A 101 -2.74 -4.87 6.27
C ILE A 101 -1.27 -5.27 6.46
N ILE A 102 -0.93 -5.87 7.61
CA ILE A 102 0.43 -6.33 7.91
C ILE A 102 0.89 -7.37 6.88
N VAL A 103 0.05 -8.36 6.58
CA VAL A 103 0.36 -9.41 5.59
C VAL A 103 0.59 -8.80 4.21
N ILE A 104 -0.28 -7.86 3.79
CA ILE A 104 -0.13 -7.16 2.51
C ILE A 104 1.18 -6.37 2.46
N LEU A 105 1.55 -5.65 3.52
CA LEU A 105 2.82 -4.91 3.58
C LEU A 105 4.04 -5.85 3.52
N LEU A 106 4.01 -6.98 4.22
CA LEU A 106 5.10 -7.97 4.19
C LEU A 106 5.30 -8.53 2.78
N VAL A 107 4.21 -8.82 2.06
CA VAL A 107 4.29 -9.26 0.66
C VAL A 107 4.92 -8.18 -0.23
N GLN A 108 4.56 -6.90 -0.03
CA GLN A 108 5.17 -5.79 -0.77
C GLN A 108 6.68 -5.69 -0.49
N TYR A 109 7.09 -5.76 0.78
CA TYR A 109 8.50 -5.77 1.18
C TYR A 109 9.27 -6.92 0.53
N TRP A 110 8.70 -8.13 0.60
CA TRP A 110 9.31 -9.32 -0.01
C TRP A 110 9.55 -9.13 -1.50
N ILE A 111 8.58 -8.57 -2.23
CA ILE A 111 8.70 -8.34 -3.67
C ILE A 111 9.70 -7.23 -3.96
N ALA A 112 9.65 -6.10 -3.26
CA ALA A 112 10.51 -4.94 -3.49
C ALA A 112 12.00 -5.23 -3.23
N PHE A 113 12.31 -6.04 -2.21
CA PHE A 113 13.69 -6.41 -1.87
C PHE A 113 14.18 -7.69 -2.57
N SER A 114 13.34 -8.34 -3.36
CA SER A 114 13.75 -9.55 -4.08
C SER A 114 14.81 -9.27 -5.14
N LYS A 115 15.77 -10.19 -5.29
CA LYS A 115 16.80 -10.15 -6.35
C LYS A 115 16.17 -10.07 -7.76
N VAL A 116 15.00 -10.67 -7.94
CA VAL A 116 14.25 -10.70 -9.21
C VAL A 116 13.76 -9.30 -9.59
N THR A 117 13.18 -8.55 -8.65
CA THR A 117 12.75 -7.16 -8.87
C THR A 117 13.93 -6.25 -9.18
N ARG A 118 15.02 -6.38 -8.41
CA ARG A 118 16.25 -5.64 -8.67
C ARG A 118 16.79 -5.94 -10.07
N HIS A 119 16.94 -7.21 -10.43
CA HIS A 119 17.45 -7.58 -11.75
C HIS A 119 16.52 -7.07 -12.88
N TYR A 120 15.20 -7.13 -12.72
CA TYR A 120 14.26 -6.64 -13.72
C TYR A 120 14.34 -5.12 -13.93
N LEU A 121 14.51 -4.34 -12.86
CA LEU A 121 14.57 -2.87 -12.92
C LEU A 121 15.96 -2.32 -13.25
N THR A 122 17.04 -3.09 -13.07
CA THR A 122 18.43 -2.66 -13.36
C THR A 122 18.94 -3.14 -14.73
N ARG A 123 18.21 -4.02 -15.44
CA ARG A 123 18.67 -4.62 -16.71
C ARG A 123 18.73 -3.66 -17.91
N GLN A 124 18.21 -2.44 -17.80
CA GLN A 124 18.32 -1.43 -18.87
C GLN A 124 19.49 -0.45 -18.65
N THR A 125 20.18 -0.52 -17.51
CA THR A 125 21.32 0.34 -17.20
C THR A 125 22.68 -0.31 -17.51
N GLN A 126 22.68 -1.50 -18.13
CA GLN A 126 23.82 -2.14 -18.78
C GLN A 126 23.52 -2.30 -20.26
#